data_AF-A0A3D5AZ96-F1
#
_entry.id   AF-A0A3D5AZ96-F1
#
_cell.length_a   1.000
_cell.length_b   1.000
_cell.length_c   1.000
_cell.angle_alpha   90.00
_cell.angle_beta   90.00
_cell.angle_gamma   90.00
#
_symmetry.space_group_name_H-M   'P 1'
#
loop_
_entity.id
_entity.type
_entity.pdbx_description
1 polymer ?
#
loop_
_entity_poly.entity_id
_entity_poly.type
_entity_poly.pdbx_seq_one_letter_code
_entity_poly.pdbx_strand_id
1 'polypeptide(L)'
;NWSFWLLPPAATLLMISLFVPGGGPAGGWTLYPPLSVQQGMGVDFTILSIHILGMSSILGSINIITTVLNMRAPGMSLMKMPMF
;
A
#
# COMPACT_ATOMS: atom_id res chain seq x y z
N ASN A 1 8.91 -1.76 -13.23
CA ASN A 1 7.75 -2.19 -12.40
C ASN A 1 7.48 -1.14 -11.33
N TRP A 2 6.53 -0.23 -11.57
CA TRP A 2 6.26 0.87 -10.63
C TRP A 2 5.57 0.42 -9.34
N SER A 3 4.74 -0.63 -9.36
CA SER A 3 4.11 -1.13 -8.13
C SER A 3 5.17 -1.53 -7.11
N PHE A 4 6.24 -2.21 -7.54
CA PHE A 4 7.36 -2.55 -6.66
C PHE A 4 8.12 -1.32 -6.15
N TRP A 5 8.50 -0.39 -7.04
CA TRP A 5 9.38 0.73 -6.67
C TRP A 5 8.72 1.79 -5.78
N LEU A 6 7.39 1.77 -5.65
CA LEU A 6 6.67 2.58 -4.67
C LEU A 6 6.76 2.01 -3.24
N LEU A 7 7.10 0.72 -3.07
CA LEU A 7 7.19 0.10 -1.74
C LEU A 7 8.36 0.62 -0.89
N PRO A 8 9.61 0.71 -1.39
CA PRO A 8 10.73 1.23 -0.58
C PRO A 8 10.52 2.64 -0.01
N PRO A 9 10.09 3.67 -0.79
CA PRO A 9 9.84 4.99 -0.22
C PRO A 9 8.66 4.98 0.76
N ALA A 10 7.59 4.22 0.50
CA ALA A 10 6.48 4.12 1.43
C ALA A 10 6.88 3.47 2.77
N ALA A 11 7.62 2.36 2.72
CA ALA A 11 8.17 1.70 3.90
C ALA A 11 9.12 2.62 4.65
N THR A 12 9.96 3.38 3.94
CA THR A 12 10.87 4.37 4.54
C THR A 12 10.11 5.46 5.27
N LEU A 13 9.04 6.02 4.67
CA LEU A 13 8.19 7.02 5.32
C LEU A 13 7.51 6.46 6.57
N LEU A 14 7.05 5.20 6.52
CA LEU A 14 6.46 4.54 7.68
C LEU A 14 7.48 4.33 8.81
N MET A 15 8.73 3.98 8.48
CA MET A 15 9.79 3.85 9.48
C MET A 15 10.17 5.22 10.05
N ILE A 16 10.31 6.25 9.22
CA ILE A 16 10.59 7.63 9.67
C ILE A 16 9.51 8.11 10.64
N SER A 17 8.24 7.73 10.41
CA SER A 17 7.12 8.14 11.26
C SER A 17 7.31 7.77 12.73
N LEU A 18 8.11 6.73 13.04
CA LEU A 18 8.41 6.30 14.40
C LEU A 18 9.46 7.15 15.12
N PHE A 19 10.34 7.84 14.37
CA PHE A 19 11.53 8.51 14.91
C PHE A 19 11.46 10.04 14.84
N VAL A 20 10.36 10.60 14.35
CA VAL A 20 10.14 12.06 14.34
C VAL A 20 9.72 12.58 15.72
N PRO A 21 9.89 13.89 16.00
CA PRO A 21 9.42 14.48 17.25
C PRO A 21 7.92 14.20 17.48
N GLY A 22 7.59 13.73 18.68
CA GLY A 22 6.23 13.27 19.02
C GLY A 22 5.98 11.77 18.79
N GLY A 23 6.94 11.05 18.18
CA GLY A 23 6.88 9.60 17.97
C GLY A 23 5.88 9.16 16.90
N GLY A 24 5.69 7.84 16.80
CA GLY A 24 4.77 7.21 15.87
C GLY A 24 3.28 7.48 16.16
N PRO A 25 2.38 7.07 15.24
CA PRO A 25 0.95 7.21 15.41
C PRO A 25 0.47 6.45 16.66
N ALA A 26 -0.23 7.13 17.56
CA ALA A 26 -0.79 6.56 18.79
C ALA A 26 -2.24 6.06 18.61
N GLY A 27 -2.93 6.48 17.55
CA GLY A 27 -4.31 6.08 17.23
C GLY A 27 -4.47 4.67 16.65
N GLY A 28 -3.45 3.82 16.75
CA GLY A 28 -3.42 2.50 16.12
C GLY A 28 -3.52 2.56 14.59
N TRP A 29 -3.77 1.41 13.96
CA TRP A 29 -3.89 1.31 12.50
C TRP A 29 -5.17 1.95 11.94
N THR A 30 -6.18 2.18 12.78
CA THR A 30 -7.48 2.76 12.36
C THR A 30 -7.44 4.27 12.23
N LEU A 31 -6.50 4.96 12.90
CA LEU A 31 -6.29 6.41 12.80
C LEU A 31 -7.58 7.23 13.04
N TYR A 32 -8.39 6.84 14.03
CA TYR A 32 -9.67 7.50 14.29
C TYR A 32 -9.50 8.95 14.80
N PRO A 33 -10.35 9.90 14.33
CA PRO A 33 -10.52 11.20 14.96
C PRO A 33 -11.13 11.08 16.37
N PRO A 34 -10.88 12.04 17.29
CA PRO A 34 -10.06 13.25 17.07
C PRO A 34 -8.56 12.99 17.22
N LEU A 35 -8.14 11.79 17.64
CA LEU A 35 -6.74 11.53 17.97
C LEU A 35 -5.81 11.69 16.76
N SER A 36 -6.21 11.22 15.57
CA SER A 36 -5.41 11.37 14.35
C SER A 36 -5.20 12.82 13.90
N VAL A 37 -6.08 13.76 14.30
CA VAL A 37 -5.93 15.18 13.95
C VAL A 37 -5.24 16.00 15.05
N GLN A 38 -5.02 15.40 16.23
CA GLN A 38 -4.35 16.03 17.36
C GLN A 38 -2.86 15.68 17.46
N GLN A 39 -2.42 14.63 16.76
CA GLN A 39 -1.03 14.22 16.72
C GLN A 39 -0.22 15.02 15.69
N GLY A 40 1.10 14.95 15.82
CA GLY A 40 2.03 15.65 14.94
C GLY A 40 2.52 14.81 13.76
N MET A 41 3.74 15.14 13.34
CA MET A 41 4.39 14.68 12.11
C MET A 41 4.41 13.15 11.90
N GLY A 42 4.41 12.36 12.98
CA GLY A 42 4.34 10.89 12.88
C GLY A 42 3.05 10.38 12.23
N VAL A 43 1.91 11.05 12.47
CA VAL A 43 0.66 10.71 11.78
C VAL A 43 0.71 11.17 10.32
N ASP A 44 1.26 12.34 10.02
CA ASP A 44 1.39 12.85 8.65
C ASP A 44 2.21 11.90 7.76
N PHE A 45 3.37 11.46 8.24
CA PHE A 45 4.21 10.48 7.54
C PHE A 45 3.50 9.14 7.34
N THR A 46 2.75 8.69 8.34
CA THR A 46 1.97 7.45 8.27
C THR A 46 0.88 7.56 7.21
N ILE A 47 0.12 8.66 7.18
CA ILE A 47 -0.93 8.89 6.19
C ILE A 47 -0.34 8.91 4.78
N LEU A 48 0.75 9.67 4.55
CA LEU A 48 1.40 9.73 3.25
C LEU A 48 1.94 8.36 2.81
N SER A 49 2.56 7.61 3.73
CA SER A 49 3.02 6.24 3.47
C SER A 49 1.89 5.33 3.01
N ILE A 50 0.75 5.32 3.71
CA ILE A 50 -0.41 4.50 3.38
C ILE A 50 -0.95 4.83 1.97
N HIS A 51 -0.97 6.11 1.58
CA HIS A 51 -1.39 6.50 0.23
C HIS A 51 -0.47 5.92 -0.84
N ILE A 52 0.86 5.95 -0.62
CA ILE A 52 1.83 5.38 -1.57
C ILE A 52 1.73 3.85 -1.63
N LEU A 53 1.53 3.17 -0.49
CA LEU A 53 1.24 1.74 -0.44
C LEU A 53 -0.06 1.41 -1.20
N GLY A 54 -1.09 2.24 -1.07
CA GLY A 54 -2.34 2.11 -1.82
C GLY A 54 -2.13 2.22 -3.33
N MET A 55 -1.38 3.22 -3.78
CA MET A 55 -1.03 3.37 -5.21
C MET A 55 -0.22 2.18 -5.73
N SER A 56 0.76 1.70 -4.97
CA SER A 56 1.51 0.48 -5.29
C SER A 56 0.59 -0.73 -5.50
N SER A 57 -0.35 -0.95 -4.57
CA SER A 57 -1.31 -2.05 -4.60
C SER A 57 -2.24 -1.98 -5.81
N ILE A 58 -2.76 -0.78 -6.14
CA ILE A 58 -3.62 -0.57 -7.31
C ILE A 58 -2.88 -0.91 -8.60
N LEU A 59 -1.65 -0.39 -8.78
CA LEU A 59 -0.84 -0.67 -9.96
C LEU A 59 -0.49 -2.16 -10.09
N GLY A 60 -0.18 -2.83 -8.97
CA GLY A 60 0.06 -4.27 -8.94
C GLY A 60 -1.17 -5.08 -9.32
N SER A 61 -2.32 -4.71 -8.76
CA SER A 61 -3.61 -5.38 -9.02
C SER A 61 -4.03 -5.26 -10.48
N ILE A 62 -3.89 -4.08 -11.09
CA ILE A 62 -4.16 -3.89 -12.53
C ILE A 62 -3.29 -4.82 -13.38
N ASN A 63 -2.00 -4.94 -13.06
CA ASN A 63 -1.09 -5.82 -13.79
C ASN A 63 -1.51 -7.30 -13.67
N ILE A 64 -1.85 -7.76 -12.46
CA ILE A 64 -2.32 -9.13 -12.22
C ILE A 64 -3.61 -9.40 -13.00
N ILE A 65 -4.61 -8.52 -12.88
CA ILE A 65 -5.91 -8.68 -13.57
C ILE A 65 -5.73 -8.73 -15.09
N THR A 66 -4.96 -7.79 -15.65
CA THR A 66 -4.73 -7.75 -17.09
C THR A 66 -3.96 -8.97 -17.60
N THR A 67 -2.98 -9.46 -16.83
CA THR A 67 -2.25 -10.70 -17.15
C THR A 67 -3.20 -11.90 -17.15
N VAL A 68 -4.02 -12.05 -16.10
CA VAL A 68 -5.00 -13.15 -15.98
C VAL A 68 -6.03 -13.10 -17.10
N LEU A 69 -6.52 -11.92 -17.49
CA LEU A 69 -7.58 -11.83 -18.50
C LEU A 69 -7.04 -11.98 -19.92
N ASN A 70 -5.91 -11.35 -20.23
CA ASN A 70 -5.46 -11.11 -21.60
C ASN A 70 -4.21 -11.90 -22.02
N MET A 71 -3.46 -12.48 -21.08
CA MET A 71 -2.19 -13.17 -21.36
C MET A 71 -2.19 -14.66 -20.99
N ARG A 72 -3.38 -15.27 -20.90
CA ARG A 72 -3.49 -16.73 -20.70
C ARG A 72 -2.97 -17.51 -21.90
N ALA A 73 -2.45 -18.70 -21.64
CA ALA A 73 -2.05 -19.63 -22.70
C ALA A 73 -3.26 -19.99 -23.60
N PRO A 74 -3.06 -20.20 -24.91
CA PRO A 74 -4.13 -20.60 -25.81
C PRO A 74 -4.90 -21.84 -25.32
N GLY A 75 -6.23 -21.77 -25.30
CA GLY A 75 -7.10 -22.86 -24.82
C GLY A 75 -7.33 -22.91 -23.30
N MET A 76 -6.69 -22.04 -22.51
CA MET A 76 -6.90 -21.92 -21.07
C MET A 76 -8.08 -20.98 -20.74
N SER A 77 -9.23 -21.55 -20.36
CA SER A 77 -10.38 -20.79 -19.86
C SER A 77 -10.23 -20.44 -18.37
N LEU A 78 -11.06 -19.55 -17.83
CA LEU A 78 -10.96 -19.09 -16.43
C LEU A 78 -11.09 -20.25 -15.43
N MET A 79 -12.01 -21.19 -15.67
CA MET A 79 -12.24 -22.34 -14.79
C MET A 79 -11.15 -23.41 -14.88
N LYS A 80 -10.18 -23.27 -15.79
CA LYS A 80 -9.04 -24.17 -15.96
C LYS A 80 -7.75 -23.60 -15.35
N MET A 81 -7.79 -22.42 -14.76
CA MET A 81 -6.63 -21.83 -14.10
C MET A 81 -6.39 -22.50 -12.74
N PRO A 82 -5.13 -22.62 -12.28
CA PRO A 82 -4.83 -22.97 -10.91
C PRO A 82 -5.49 -22.00 -9.92
N MET A 83 -5.72 -22.46 -8.68
CA MET A 83 -6.33 -21.64 -7.63
C MET A 83 -5.41 -20.51 -7.11
N PHE A 84 -4.13 -20.51 -7.47
CA PHE A 84 -3.16 -19.46 -7.17
C PHE A 84 -2.34 -19.12 -8.41
#